data_AF-R9NWD5-F1
#
_entry.id   AF-R9NWD5-F1
#
_cell.length_a   1.000
_cell.length_b   1.000
_cell.length_c   1.000
_cell.angle_alpha   90.00
_cell.angle_beta   90.00
_cell.angle_gamma   90.00
#
_symmetry.space_group_name_H-M   'P 1'
#
loop_
_entity.id
_entity.type
_entity.pdbx_description
1 polymer ?
#
loop_
_entity_poly.entity_id
_entity_poly.type
_entity_poly.pdbx_seq_one_letter_code
_entity_poly.pdbx_strand_id
1 'polypeptide(L)'
;MLEKKEEHLNKKIDDELKKAKANVTTNKRAAQAALRQKKAYENELDRIAGTRMTLETQVNAIESANMNLETMTAMRKGADALKTIHGSLNIDKVDSTMDSIREQMDLTNEISDAISNPVGMGHDIDEDELKNELEELEQDELNERLVGADSVPLHTPAVATSAGPSRISNGPERKQAVVEDDDDAELRALQAELAM
;
A
#
# COMPACT_ATOMS: atom_id res chain seq x y z
N MET A 1 -28.57 -11.32 -16.87
CA MET A 1 -28.79 -12.57 -17.64
C MET A 1 -27.86 -13.70 -17.18
N LEU A 2 -26.56 -13.43 -16.96
CA LEU A 2 -25.61 -14.42 -16.43
C LEU A 2 -25.94 -14.85 -15.00
N GLU A 3 -26.27 -13.92 -14.10
CA GLU A 3 -26.68 -14.23 -12.72
C GLU A 3 -27.88 -15.18 -12.65
N LYS A 4 -28.95 -14.92 -13.42
CA LYS A 4 -30.11 -15.83 -13.53
C LYS A 4 -29.71 -17.22 -14.03
N LYS A 5 -28.69 -17.31 -14.89
CA LYS A 5 -28.17 -18.58 -15.40
C LYS A 5 -27.34 -19.30 -14.33
N GLU A 6 -26.53 -18.58 -13.56
CA GLU A 6 -25.79 -19.11 -12.40
C GLU A 6 -26.74 -19.66 -11.34
N GLU A 7 -27.76 -18.90 -10.94
CA GLU A 7 -28.80 -19.35 -9.99
C GLU A 7 -29.50 -20.62 -10.46
N HIS A 8 -29.84 -20.69 -11.75
CA HIS A 8 -30.47 -21.88 -12.34
C HIS A 8 -29.52 -23.08 -12.35
N LEU A 9 -28.23 -22.89 -12.65
CA LEU A 9 -27.23 -23.95 -12.58
C LEU A 9 -27.00 -24.43 -11.15
N ASN A 10 -26.95 -23.53 -10.17
CA ASN A 10 -26.86 -23.87 -8.75
C ASN A 10 -28.04 -24.74 -8.30
N LYS A 11 -29.28 -24.38 -8.67
CA LYS A 11 -30.46 -25.21 -8.40
C LYS A 11 -30.34 -26.61 -9.00
N LYS A 12 -29.85 -26.72 -10.25
CA LYS A 12 -29.62 -28.02 -10.90
C LYS A 12 -28.53 -28.84 -10.22
N ILE A 13 -27.45 -28.20 -9.76
CA ILE A 13 -26.38 -28.84 -8.98
C ILE A 13 -26.95 -29.44 -7.69
N ASP A 14 -27.78 -28.69 -6.96
CA ASP A 14 -28.43 -29.14 -5.74
C ASP A 14 -29.38 -30.31 -5.98
N ASP A 15 -30.15 -30.26 -7.07
CA ASP A 15 -31.09 -31.33 -7.44
C ASP A 15 -30.36 -32.62 -7.83
N GLU A 16 -29.27 -32.53 -8.59
CA GLU A 16 -28.44 -33.70 -8.92
C GLU A 16 -27.71 -34.25 -7.68
N LEU A 17 -27.31 -33.39 -6.74
CA LEU A 17 -26.76 -33.81 -5.45
C LEU A 17 -27.80 -34.58 -4.62
N LYS A 18 -29.04 -34.09 -4.55
CA LYS A 18 -30.15 -34.78 -3.86
C LYS A 18 -30.43 -36.14 -4.50
N LYS A 19 -30.48 -36.22 -5.83
CA LYS A 19 -30.65 -37.50 -6.55
C LYS A 19 -29.51 -38.47 -6.28
N ALA A 20 -28.27 -37.98 -6.26
CA ALA A 20 -27.10 -38.81 -5.93
C ALA A 20 -27.20 -39.37 -4.50
N LYS A 21 -27.52 -38.53 -3.51
CA LYS A 21 -27.70 -38.94 -2.11
C LYS A 21 -28.82 -39.96 -1.93
N ALA A 22 -29.95 -39.78 -2.62
CA ALA A 22 -31.09 -40.70 -2.54
C ALA A 22 -30.79 -42.10 -3.12
N ASN A 23 -29.88 -42.19 -4.09
CA ASN A 23 -29.58 -43.44 -4.80
C ASN A 23 -28.25 -44.08 -4.38
N VAL A 24 -27.47 -43.47 -3.48
CA VAL A 24 -26.10 -43.92 -3.17
C VAL A 24 -26.04 -45.32 -2.56
N THR A 25 -27.05 -45.69 -1.75
CA THR A 25 -27.14 -46.99 -1.07
C THR A 25 -27.94 -48.03 -1.87
N THR A 26 -28.88 -47.59 -2.71
CA THR A 26 -29.84 -48.47 -3.41
C THR A 26 -29.47 -48.72 -4.86
N ASN A 27 -28.92 -47.71 -5.57
CA ASN A 27 -28.58 -47.80 -6.98
C ASN A 27 -27.33 -46.96 -7.30
N LYS A 28 -26.16 -47.58 -7.09
CA LYS A 28 -24.85 -46.96 -7.31
C LYS A 28 -24.65 -46.43 -8.73
N ARG A 29 -25.24 -47.06 -9.75
CA ARG A 29 -25.15 -46.59 -11.15
C ARG A 29 -25.92 -45.28 -11.34
N ALA A 30 -27.13 -45.18 -10.81
CA ALA A 30 -27.92 -43.95 -10.86
C ALA A 30 -27.25 -42.81 -10.07
N ALA A 31 -26.67 -43.11 -8.90
CA ALA A 31 -25.91 -42.13 -8.13
C ALA A 31 -24.66 -41.63 -8.88
N GLN A 32 -23.91 -42.52 -9.55
CA GLN A 32 -22.76 -42.14 -10.38
C GLN A 32 -23.18 -41.27 -11.58
N ALA A 33 -24.30 -41.56 -12.22
CA ALA A 33 -24.83 -40.74 -13.32
C ALA A 33 -25.21 -39.32 -12.85
N ALA A 34 -25.89 -39.22 -11.69
CA ALA A 34 -26.24 -37.92 -11.10
C ALA A 34 -24.99 -37.11 -10.71
N LEU A 35 -23.96 -37.75 -10.15
CA LEU A 35 -22.70 -37.06 -9.83
C LEU A 35 -21.95 -36.56 -11.08
N ARG A 36 -21.98 -37.32 -12.18
CA ARG A 36 -21.41 -36.86 -13.47
C ARG A 36 -22.15 -35.64 -13.98
N GLN A 37 -23.49 -35.65 -13.90
CA GLN A 37 -24.30 -34.52 -14.35
C GLN A 37 -24.08 -33.28 -13.47
N LYS A 38 -23.99 -33.46 -12.14
CA LYS A 38 -23.58 -32.41 -11.20
C LYS A 38 -22.25 -31.77 -11.62
N LYS A 39 -21.23 -32.59 -11.90
CA LYS A 39 -19.91 -32.08 -12.27
C LYS A 39 -19.91 -31.32 -13.59
N ALA A 40 -20.76 -31.72 -14.55
CA ALA A 40 -20.93 -30.98 -15.79
C ALA A 40 -21.51 -29.58 -15.55
N TYR A 41 -22.51 -29.44 -14.67
CA TYR A 41 -23.07 -28.14 -14.30
C TYR A 41 -22.08 -27.27 -13.52
N GLU A 42 -21.27 -27.85 -12.63
CA GLU A 42 -20.18 -27.12 -11.94
C GLU A 42 -19.17 -26.56 -12.94
N ASN A 43 -18.74 -27.36 -13.91
CA ASN A 43 -17.82 -26.88 -14.95
C ASN A 43 -18.44 -25.77 -15.81
N GLU A 44 -19.74 -25.82 -16.08
CA GLU A 44 -20.44 -24.74 -16.79
C GLU A 44 -20.49 -23.46 -15.94
N LEU A 45 -20.70 -23.59 -14.63
CA LEU A 45 -20.70 -22.48 -13.69
C LEU A 45 -19.31 -21.82 -13.59
N ASP A 46 -18.25 -22.62 -13.51
CA ASP A 46 -16.86 -22.13 -13.52
C ASP A 46 -16.55 -21.34 -14.80
N ARG A 47 -17.03 -21.83 -15.96
CA ARG A 47 -16.88 -21.12 -17.24
C ARG A 47 -17.61 -19.79 -17.25
N ILE A 48 -18.80 -19.72 -16.66
CA ILE A 48 -19.56 -18.47 -16.55
C ILE A 48 -18.84 -17.50 -15.63
N ALA A 49 -18.32 -17.96 -14.49
CA ALA A 49 -17.54 -17.14 -13.57
C ALA A 49 -16.29 -16.53 -14.25
N GLY A 50 -15.54 -17.33 -15.01
CA GLY A 50 -14.40 -16.82 -15.79
C GLY A 50 -14.81 -15.81 -16.88
N THR A 51 -15.95 -16.03 -17.52
CA THR A 51 -16.51 -15.08 -18.50
C THR A 51 -16.90 -13.76 -17.82
N ARG A 52 -17.49 -13.83 -16.61
CA ARG A 52 -17.87 -12.65 -15.83
C ARG A 52 -16.65 -11.82 -15.43
N MET A 53 -15.59 -12.45 -14.93
CA MET A 53 -14.34 -11.76 -14.60
C MET A 53 -13.73 -11.06 -15.82
N THR A 54 -13.80 -11.71 -16.99
CA THR A 54 -13.35 -11.12 -18.26
C THR A 54 -14.20 -9.88 -18.62
N LEU A 55 -15.52 -9.96 -18.48
CA LEU A 55 -16.42 -8.83 -18.73
C LEU A 55 -16.18 -7.68 -17.75
N GLU A 56 -15.99 -7.96 -16.46
CA GLU A 56 -15.67 -6.93 -15.44
C GLU A 56 -14.37 -6.21 -15.79
N THR A 57 -13.33 -6.95 -16.22
CA THR A 57 -12.07 -6.37 -16.69
C THR A 57 -12.29 -5.47 -17.92
N GLN A 58 -13.13 -5.89 -18.86
CA GLN A 58 -13.45 -5.10 -20.04
C GLN A 58 -14.24 -3.83 -19.71
N VAL A 59 -15.18 -3.90 -18.76
CA VAL A 59 -15.93 -2.73 -18.27
C VAL A 59 -14.96 -1.71 -17.68
N ASN A 60 -14.07 -2.13 -16.77
CA ASN A 60 -13.06 -1.24 -16.17
C ASN A 60 -12.14 -0.60 -17.23
N ALA A 61 -11.77 -1.36 -18.26
CA ALA A 61 -10.97 -0.85 -19.38
C ALA A 61 -11.73 0.20 -20.21
N ILE A 62 -13.02 -0.02 -20.46
CA ILE A 62 -13.89 0.94 -21.17
C ILE A 62 -14.09 2.21 -20.34
N GLU A 63 -14.32 2.08 -19.04
CA GLU A 63 -14.44 3.23 -18.12
C GLU A 63 -13.17 4.07 -18.11
N SER A 64 -12.01 3.41 -18.02
CA SER A 64 -10.70 4.08 -18.11
C SER A 64 -10.51 4.77 -19.46
N ALA A 65 -10.89 4.10 -20.57
CA ALA A 65 -10.81 4.68 -21.90
C ALA A 65 -11.74 5.91 -22.07
N ASN A 66 -12.93 5.89 -21.47
CA ASN A 66 -13.85 7.02 -21.47
C ASN A 66 -13.30 8.21 -20.67
N MET A 67 -12.73 7.99 -19.48
CA MET A 67 -12.07 9.05 -18.70
C MET A 67 -10.90 9.66 -19.47
N ASN A 68 -10.10 8.83 -20.16
CA ASN A 68 -9.01 9.31 -21.00
C ASN A 68 -9.53 10.13 -22.19
N LEU A 69 -10.62 9.70 -22.83
CA LEU A 69 -11.26 10.43 -23.92
C LEU A 69 -11.78 11.80 -23.46
N GLU A 70 -12.42 11.86 -22.29
CA GLU A 70 -12.91 13.10 -21.70
C GLU A 70 -11.76 14.04 -21.37
N THR A 71 -10.69 13.53 -20.76
CA THR A 71 -9.47 14.29 -20.48
C THR A 71 -8.85 14.85 -21.77
N MET A 72 -8.71 14.03 -22.81
CA MET A 72 -8.20 14.47 -24.11
C MET A 72 -9.10 15.51 -24.77
N THR A 73 -10.41 15.42 -24.56
CA THR A 73 -11.37 16.41 -25.06
C THR A 73 -11.24 17.74 -24.32
N ALA A 74 -11.08 17.70 -22.99
CA ALA A 74 -10.81 18.88 -22.18
C ALA A 74 -9.48 19.54 -22.56
N MET A 75 -8.42 18.75 -22.74
CA MET A 75 -7.13 19.22 -23.22
C MET A 75 -7.23 19.87 -24.60
N ARG A 76 -7.97 19.28 -25.54
CA ARG A 76 -8.20 19.88 -26.87
C ARG A 76 -8.91 21.23 -26.75
N LYS A 77 -9.98 21.32 -25.95
CA LYS A 77 -10.69 22.59 -25.70
C LYS A 77 -9.76 23.63 -25.08
N GLY A 78 -8.92 23.24 -24.13
CA GLY A 78 -7.91 24.11 -23.52
C GLY A 78 -6.87 24.59 -24.54
N ALA A 79 -6.37 23.68 -25.39
CA ALA A 79 -5.45 24.01 -26.46
C ALA A 79 -6.07 24.96 -27.50
N ASP A 80 -7.34 24.76 -27.88
CA ASP A 80 -8.06 25.65 -28.80
C ASP A 80 -8.29 27.05 -28.18
N ALA A 81 -8.62 27.10 -26.89
CA ALA A 81 -8.73 28.36 -26.15
C ALA A 81 -7.38 29.10 -26.07
N LEU A 82 -6.31 28.39 -25.71
CA LEU A 82 -4.94 28.92 -25.72
C LEU A 82 -4.54 29.39 -27.12
N LYS A 83 -4.84 28.64 -28.16
CA LYS A 83 -4.58 29.03 -29.56
C LYS A 83 -5.37 30.27 -29.95
N THR A 84 -6.58 30.47 -29.43
CA THR A 84 -7.37 31.68 -29.67
C THR A 84 -6.79 32.88 -28.92
N ILE A 85 -6.40 32.70 -27.65
CA ILE A 85 -5.73 33.74 -26.84
C ILE A 85 -4.43 34.15 -27.54
N HIS A 86 -3.54 33.20 -27.84
CA HIS A 86 -2.26 33.45 -28.50
C HIS A 86 -2.41 33.86 -29.97
N GLY A 87 -3.42 33.37 -30.69
CA GLY A 87 -3.69 33.73 -32.08
C GLY A 87 -4.32 35.12 -32.23
N SER A 88 -4.99 35.63 -31.20
CA SER A 88 -5.46 37.03 -31.13
C SER A 88 -4.35 37.99 -30.67
N LEU A 89 -3.31 37.47 -29.99
CA LEU A 89 -2.00 38.08 -29.84
C LEU A 89 -1.20 37.87 -31.14
N ASN A 90 -1.56 38.60 -32.20
CA ASN A 90 -0.68 38.74 -33.36
C ASN A 90 0.76 39.02 -32.87
N ILE A 91 1.76 38.42 -33.51
CA ILE A 91 3.18 38.54 -33.15
C ILE A 91 3.61 40.02 -32.98
N ASP A 92 3.02 40.92 -33.76
CA ASP A 92 3.23 42.38 -33.68
C ASP A 92 2.76 43.01 -32.34
N LYS A 93 1.74 42.44 -31.69
CA LYS A 93 1.29 42.85 -30.35
C LYS A 93 2.12 42.20 -29.24
N VAL A 94 2.70 41.03 -29.47
CA VAL A 94 3.61 40.38 -28.51
C VAL A 94 4.91 41.19 -28.40
N ASP A 95 5.49 41.60 -29.53
CA ASP A 95 6.68 42.48 -29.52
C ASP A 95 6.37 43.81 -28.83
N SER A 96 5.26 44.47 -29.16
CA SER A 96 4.84 45.69 -28.47
C SER A 96 4.59 45.48 -26.97
N THR A 97 4.04 44.35 -26.56
CA THR A 97 3.79 44.06 -25.14
C THR A 97 5.08 43.71 -24.41
N MET A 98 6.01 42.98 -25.04
CA MET A 98 7.32 42.67 -24.48
C MET A 98 8.20 43.91 -24.36
N ASP A 99 8.12 44.85 -25.30
CA ASP A 99 8.79 46.14 -25.20
C ASP A 99 8.20 47.00 -24.07
N SER A 100 6.87 47.04 -23.92
CA SER A 100 6.25 47.68 -22.75
C SER A 100 6.60 46.98 -21.42
N ILE A 101 6.73 45.65 -21.39
CA ILE A 101 7.16 44.92 -20.18
C ILE A 101 8.62 45.24 -19.84
N ARG A 102 9.52 45.31 -20.82
CA ARG A 102 10.91 45.72 -20.60
C ARG A 102 10.98 47.15 -20.04
N GLU A 103 10.25 48.08 -20.65
CA GLU A 103 10.19 49.47 -20.20
C GLU A 103 9.62 49.59 -18.77
N GLN A 104 8.62 48.77 -18.41
CA GLN A 104 8.08 48.74 -17.05
C GLN A 104 8.99 48.02 -16.04
N MET A 105 9.72 46.99 -16.45
CA MET A 105 10.76 46.34 -15.63
C MET A 105 11.91 47.31 -15.35
N ASP A 106 12.35 48.06 -16.35
CA ASP A 106 13.40 49.07 -16.21
C ASP A 106 12.93 50.19 -15.26
N LEU A 107 11.68 50.66 -15.39
CA LEU A 107 11.08 51.60 -14.45
C LEU A 107 10.97 51.02 -13.03
N THR A 108 10.62 49.75 -12.89
CA THR A 108 10.52 49.08 -11.59
C THR A 108 11.88 48.91 -10.92
N ASN A 109 12.93 48.65 -11.72
CA ASN A 109 14.30 48.62 -11.24
C ASN A 109 14.77 50.03 -10.86
N GLU A 110 14.46 51.06 -11.63
CA GLU A 110 14.77 52.45 -11.28
C GLU A 110 14.05 52.89 -9.99
N ILE A 111 12.80 52.46 -9.81
CA ILE A 111 12.04 52.67 -8.56
C ILE A 111 12.65 51.86 -7.41
N SER A 112 12.99 50.60 -7.63
CA SER A 112 13.63 49.76 -6.60
C SER A 112 14.98 50.30 -6.21
N ASP A 113 15.78 50.79 -7.15
CA ASP A 113 17.08 51.42 -6.91
C ASP A 113 16.91 52.75 -6.17
N ALA A 114 15.90 53.55 -6.52
CA ALA A 114 15.57 54.80 -5.81
C ALA A 114 15.01 54.56 -4.39
N ILE A 115 14.28 53.45 -4.17
CA ILE A 115 13.72 53.06 -2.86
C ILE A 115 14.75 52.34 -1.99
N SER A 116 15.58 51.48 -2.59
CA SER A 116 16.60 50.67 -1.89
C SER A 116 17.88 51.47 -1.65
N ASN A 117 18.10 52.52 -2.44
CA ASN A 117 19.14 53.50 -2.20
C ASN A 117 18.50 54.90 -2.02
N PRO A 118 17.61 55.08 -1.02
CA PRO A 118 17.10 56.40 -0.71
C PRO A 118 18.31 57.18 -0.22
N VAL A 119 18.75 58.14 -1.02
CA VAL A 119 19.94 58.96 -0.80
C VAL A 119 20.02 59.34 0.69
N GLY A 120 20.88 58.64 1.44
CA GLY A 120 21.17 58.95 2.85
C GLY A 120 20.62 58.04 3.96
N MET A 121 20.00 56.87 3.71
CA MET A 121 19.61 55.95 4.81
C MET A 121 19.98 54.48 4.51
N GLY A 122 21.26 54.13 4.69
CA GLY A 122 21.67 52.73 4.85
C GLY A 122 21.52 52.32 6.31
N HIS A 123 20.66 51.33 6.60
CA HIS A 123 20.73 50.58 7.85
C HIS A 123 21.59 49.35 7.59
N ASP A 124 22.83 49.39 8.08
CA ASP A 124 23.68 48.21 8.18
C ASP A 124 23.01 47.22 9.14
N ILE A 125 22.70 46.02 8.65
CA ILE A 125 22.17 44.92 9.46
C ILE A 125 23.30 44.41 10.36
N ASP A 126 23.05 44.30 11.66
CA ASP A 126 24.05 43.83 12.63
C ASP A 126 24.15 42.30 12.58
N GLU A 127 25.28 41.79 12.09
CA GLU A 127 25.54 40.35 11.93
C GLU A 127 25.54 39.59 13.28
N ASP A 128 25.80 40.27 14.40
CA ASP A 128 25.83 39.65 15.72
C ASP A 128 24.42 39.31 16.23
N GLU A 129 23.41 40.10 15.90
CA GLU A 129 22.00 39.83 16.25
C GLU A 129 21.50 38.57 15.55
N LEU A 130 21.82 38.44 14.25
CA LEU A 130 21.41 37.30 13.43
C LEU A 130 22.02 35.98 13.90
N LYS A 131 23.25 36.03 14.40
CA LYS A 131 23.95 34.84 14.90
C LYS A 131 23.33 34.28 16.18
N ASN A 132 22.88 35.16 17.08
CA ASN A 132 22.22 34.75 18.32
C ASN A 132 20.86 34.09 18.03
N GLU A 133 20.08 34.64 17.09
CA GLU A 133 18.79 34.06 16.69
C GLU A 133 18.96 32.66 16.08
N LEU A 134 20.02 32.44 15.31
CA LEU A 134 20.33 31.12 14.74
C LEU A 134 20.65 30.07 15.82
N GLU A 135 21.40 30.46 16.85
CA GLU A 135 21.79 29.55 17.95
C GLU A 135 20.58 29.10 18.78
N GLU A 136 19.60 29.99 18.99
CA GLU A 136 18.33 29.68 19.68
C GLU A 136 17.51 28.63 18.91
N LEU A 137 17.42 28.78 17.59
CA LEU A 137 16.70 27.84 16.71
C LEU A 137 17.30 26.43 16.69
N GLU A 138 18.65 26.32 16.70
CA GLU A 138 19.32 25.01 16.72
C GLU A 138 19.06 24.25 18.02
N GLN A 139 19.00 24.98 19.14
CA GLN A 139 18.74 24.39 20.46
C GLN A 139 17.32 23.83 20.57
N ASP A 140 16.35 24.52 19.99
CA ASP A 140 14.94 24.10 19.96
C ASP A 140 14.74 22.83 19.12
N GLU A 141 15.37 22.73 17.95
CA GLU A 141 15.28 21.53 17.09
C GLU A 141 15.92 20.30 17.76
N LEU A 142 17.04 20.50 18.46
CA LEU A 142 17.72 19.40 19.18
C LEU A 142 16.85 18.87 20.34
N ASN A 143 16.18 19.77 21.07
CA ASN A 143 15.27 19.40 22.14
C ASN A 143 14.07 18.60 21.61
N GLU A 144 13.50 19.00 20.47
CA GLU A 144 12.39 18.27 19.84
C GLU A 144 12.79 16.83 19.45
N ARG A 145 14.00 16.64 18.91
CA ARG A 145 14.53 15.30 18.59
C ARG A 145 14.76 14.43 19.81
N LEU A 146 15.19 15.00 20.94
CA LEU A 146 15.44 14.24 22.16
C LEU A 146 14.15 13.71 22.80
N VAL A 147 13.05 14.45 22.68
CA VAL A 147 11.73 14.06 23.21
C VAL A 147 11.13 12.87 22.46
N GLY A 148 11.56 12.59 21.22
CA GLY A 148 11.09 11.46 20.41
C GLY A 148 11.79 10.10 20.66
N ALA A 149 12.84 10.05 21.48
CA ALA A 149 13.58 8.81 21.78
C ALA A 149 12.99 8.11 23.02
N ASP A 150 11.96 7.31 22.81
CA ASP A 150 11.25 6.56 23.85
C ASP A 150 12.13 5.46 24.51
N SER A 151 11.98 5.31 25.82
CA SER A 151 12.82 4.52 26.74
C SER A 151 13.00 3.02 26.37
N VAL A 152 14.25 2.51 26.47
CA VAL A 152 14.58 1.08 26.30
C VAL A 152 14.18 0.24 27.53
N PRO A 153 13.59 -0.97 27.37
CA PRO A 153 13.19 -1.80 28.51
C PRO A 153 14.38 -2.41 29.26
N LEU A 154 14.48 -2.14 30.57
CA LEU A 154 15.46 -2.79 31.46
C LEU A 154 14.99 -4.20 31.86
N HIS A 155 15.69 -5.22 31.36
CA HIS A 155 15.50 -6.65 31.69
C HIS A 155 16.07 -6.97 33.10
N THR A 156 15.26 -7.59 33.97
CA THR A 156 15.72 -8.14 35.27
C THR A 156 15.67 -9.68 35.24
N PRO A 157 16.77 -10.40 35.51
CA PRO A 157 16.75 -11.87 35.53
C PRO A 157 16.32 -12.40 36.91
N ALA A 158 15.29 -13.25 36.95
CA ALA A 158 14.87 -13.95 38.16
C ALA A 158 15.50 -15.36 38.22
N VAL A 159 16.50 -15.52 39.10
CA VAL A 159 17.10 -16.81 39.46
C VAL A 159 16.28 -17.47 40.57
N ALA A 160 15.90 -18.73 40.35
CA ALA A 160 15.17 -19.56 41.30
C ALA A 160 16.04 -19.95 42.51
N THR A 161 15.47 -19.89 43.72
CA THR A 161 16.02 -20.57 44.91
C THR A 161 14.94 -21.37 45.66
N SER A 162 15.39 -22.52 46.12
CA SER A 162 14.72 -23.69 46.71
C SER A 162 14.16 -23.50 48.13
N ALA A 163 13.10 -24.24 48.52
CA ALA A 163 13.06 -25.12 49.72
C ALA A 163 11.64 -25.69 50.07
N GLY A 164 11.50 -27.03 50.04
CA GLY A 164 10.78 -27.83 51.08
C GLY A 164 9.25 -28.04 51.01
N PRO A 165 8.68 -29.06 51.70
CA PRO A 165 8.14 -30.26 51.03
C PRO A 165 6.70 -30.71 51.44
N SER A 166 6.21 -31.75 50.73
CA SER A 166 5.33 -32.86 51.21
C SER A 166 3.89 -32.91 50.69
N ARG A 167 3.56 -33.91 49.84
CA ARG A 167 2.68 -35.05 50.19
C ARG A 167 2.42 -35.99 49.00
N ILE A 168 2.34 -37.28 49.34
CA ILE A 168 2.39 -38.47 48.49
C ILE A 168 0.96 -38.95 48.15
N SER A 169 0.69 -39.39 46.91
CA SER A 169 -0.30 -40.47 46.64
C SER A 169 -0.21 -41.05 45.20
N ASN A 170 0.37 -42.26 45.11
CA ASN A 170 0.05 -43.45 44.28
C ASN A 170 -0.46 -43.38 42.81
N GLY A 171 0.46 -43.72 41.87
CA GLY A 171 0.41 -44.53 40.62
C GLY A 171 -0.80 -44.59 39.63
N PRO A 172 -0.66 -45.19 38.41
CA PRO A 172 0.51 -45.81 37.76
C PRO A 172 0.93 -45.15 36.41
N GLU A 173 2.04 -45.64 35.85
CA GLU A 173 2.84 -45.17 34.71
C GLU A 173 2.13 -44.90 33.36
N ARG A 174 2.49 -43.80 32.69
CA ARG A 174 2.68 -43.77 31.23
C ARG A 174 3.67 -42.68 30.79
N LYS A 175 4.71 -43.13 30.07
CA LYS A 175 5.92 -42.49 29.56
C LYS A 175 5.75 -41.09 28.92
N GLN A 176 6.55 -40.13 29.38
CA GLN A 176 6.97 -38.94 28.64
C GLN A 176 8.08 -39.35 27.66
N ALA A 177 7.94 -38.96 26.39
CA ALA A 177 9.05 -38.90 25.44
C ALA A 177 9.41 -37.41 25.29
N VAL A 178 10.47 -37.00 25.97
CA VAL A 178 11.13 -35.71 25.79
C VAL A 178 12.21 -35.93 24.74
N VAL A 179 12.12 -35.19 23.64
CA VAL A 179 13.10 -35.13 22.56
C VAL A 179 14.15 -34.11 22.98
N GLU A 180 15.16 -34.55 23.73
CA GLU A 180 16.32 -33.73 24.16
C GLU A 180 17.59 -34.62 24.24
N ASP A 181 17.87 -35.42 23.21
CA ASP A 181 19.08 -36.28 23.17
C ASP A 181 19.85 -36.20 21.82
N ASP A 182 19.39 -35.39 20.86
CA ASP A 182 20.04 -35.24 19.53
C ASP A 182 21.03 -34.06 19.50
N ASP A 183 20.70 -32.94 20.15
CA ASP A 183 21.54 -31.72 20.11
C ASP A 183 22.87 -31.89 20.89
N ASP A 184 22.85 -32.66 21.98
CA ASP A 184 24.00 -32.89 22.86
C ASP A 184 25.04 -33.88 22.25
N ALA A 185 24.61 -34.69 21.28
CA ALA A 185 25.48 -35.60 20.53
C ALA A 185 26.24 -34.85 19.43
N GLU A 186 25.58 -33.91 18.74
CA GLU A 186 26.21 -33.06 17.72
C GLU A 186 27.26 -32.13 18.32
N LEU A 187 27.02 -31.56 19.50
CA LEU A 187 27.99 -30.70 20.19
C LEU A 187 29.28 -31.44 20.58
N ARG A 188 29.16 -32.70 21.00
CA ARG A 188 30.32 -33.54 21.34
C ARG A 188 31.12 -33.96 20.11
N ALA A 189 30.46 -34.19 18.97
CA ALA A 189 31.14 -34.50 17.71
C ALA A 189 31.98 -33.31 17.20
N LEU A 190 31.42 -32.10 17.25
CA LEU A 190 32.13 -30.86 16.88
C LEU A 190 33.33 -30.56 17.79
N GLN A 191 33.20 -30.81 19.10
CA GLN A 191 34.33 -30.62 20.03
C GLN A 191 35.46 -31.64 19.85
N ALA A 192 35.15 -32.86 19.40
CA ALA A 192 36.16 -33.89 19.13
C ALA A 192 36.94 -33.63 17.82
N GLU A 193 36.30 -33.02 16.82
CA GLU A 193 36.94 -32.67 15.54
C GLU A 193 37.92 -31.49 15.67
N LEU A 194 37.70 -30.58 16.63
CA LEU A 194 38.57 -29.43 16.86
C LEU A 194 39.81 -29.73 17.73
N ALA A 195 39.88 -30.94 18.30
CA ALA A 195 40.94 -31.37 19.21
C ALA A 195 41.92 -32.42 18.61
N MET A 196 41.80 -32.71 17.31
CA MET A 196 42.82 -33.40 16.50
C MET A 196 43.51 -32.43 15.53
#